data_AF-A0AAD8FQ81-F1
#
_entry.id   AF-A0AAD8FQ81-F1
#
_cell.length_a   1.000
_cell.length_b   1.000
_cell.length_c   1.000
_cell.angle_alpha   90.00
_cell.angle_beta   90.00
_cell.angle_gamma   90.00
#
_symmetry.space_group_name_H-M   'P 1'
#
loop_
_entity.id
_entity.type
_entity.pdbx_description
1 polymer ?
#
loop_
_entity_poly.entity_id
_entity_poly.type
_entity_poly.pdbx_seq_one_letter_code
_entity_poly.pdbx_strand_id
1 'polypeptide(L)'
;MSSTPFLRALMTAVCKAAVKGDSTTSRVDTAIIQRRLPVLLKYLNSNTEKQLQALYALQALIVKLDQPPNLLRMFFDCLYDEDVISEDAFYKWEVSKDPSELEGKGVALKSVTAFFTWLREAEEESEDN
;
A
#
# COMPACT_ATOMS: atom_id res chain seq x y z
N MET A 1 21.92 2.68 4.55
CA MET A 1 20.95 2.04 3.65
C MET A 1 20.09 1.09 4.47
N SER A 2 18.76 1.18 4.40
CA SER A 2 17.88 0.18 5.02
C SER A 2 17.69 -1.00 4.07
N SER A 3 17.71 -2.23 4.58
CA SER A 3 17.60 -3.43 3.76
C SER A 3 16.15 -3.73 3.37
N THR A 4 15.94 -4.36 2.22
CA THR A 4 14.62 -4.79 1.76
C THR A 4 13.85 -5.62 2.80
N PRO A 5 14.45 -6.63 3.47
CA PRO A 5 13.75 -7.37 4.52
C PRO A 5 13.27 -6.49 5.68
N PHE A 6 14.06 -5.48 6.06
CA PHE A 6 13.68 -4.54 7.11
C PHE A 6 12.48 -3.68 6.69
N LEU A 7 12.48 -3.15 5.47
CA LEU A 7 11.38 -2.32 4.96
C LEU A 7 10.07 -3.10 4.90
N ARG A 8 10.13 -4.34 4.41
CA ARG A 8 8.97 -5.24 4.34
C ARG A 8 8.46 -5.59 5.74
N ALA A 9 9.36 -5.91 6.67
CA ALA A 9 8.99 -6.20 8.05
C ALA A 9 8.37 -4.98 8.75
N LEU A 10 8.91 -3.78 8.56
CA LEU A 10 8.35 -2.53 9.08
C LEU A 10 6.92 -2.34 8.57
N MET A 11 6.72 -2.43 7.25
CA MET A 11 5.42 -2.25 6.63
C MET A 11 4.41 -3.29 7.13
N THR A 12 4.77 -4.57 7.10
CA THR A 12 3.91 -5.64 7.61
C THR A 12 3.55 -5.44 9.08
N ALA A 13 4.49 -5.04 9.94
CA ALA A 13 4.22 -4.83 11.36
C ALA A 13 3.25 -3.67 11.60
N VAL A 14 3.43 -2.55 10.90
CA VAL A 14 2.53 -1.39 11.01
C VAL A 14 1.14 -1.74 10.51
N CYS A 15 1.02 -2.30 9.29
CA CYS A 15 -0.28 -2.65 8.72
C CYS A 15 -1.00 -3.72 9.55
N LYS A 16 -0.29 -4.77 9.99
CA LYS A 16 -0.90 -5.82 10.84
C LYS A 16 -1.43 -5.24 12.16
N ALA A 17 -0.72 -4.28 12.77
CA ALA A 17 -1.20 -3.61 13.98
C ALA A 17 -2.45 -2.75 13.72
N ALA A 18 -2.60 -2.20 12.51
CA ALA A 18 -3.71 -1.37 12.09
C ALA A 18 -4.97 -2.16 11.69
N VAL A 19 -4.88 -3.46 11.40
CA VAL A 19 -6.05 -4.29 11.08
C VAL A 19 -6.90 -4.52 12.34
N LYS A 20 -8.20 -4.24 12.24
CA LYS A 20 -9.23 -4.53 13.26
C LYS A 20 -10.35 -5.35 12.65
N GLY A 21 -11.07 -6.10 13.47
CA GLY A 21 -12.19 -6.95 13.04
C GLY A 21 -11.77 -8.39 12.78
N ASP A 22 -12.71 -9.18 12.26
CA ASP A 22 -12.51 -10.56 11.82
C ASP A 22 -12.39 -10.64 10.28
N SER A 23 -12.40 -11.85 9.72
CA SER A 23 -12.20 -12.08 8.29
C SER A 23 -13.25 -11.41 7.39
N THR A 24 -14.46 -11.11 7.88
CA THR A 24 -15.54 -10.49 7.09
C THR A 24 -15.74 -9.02 7.39
N THR A 25 -15.27 -8.54 8.56
CA THR A 25 -15.44 -7.15 9.02
C THR A 25 -14.11 -6.39 9.13
N SER A 26 -13.05 -6.91 8.52
CA SER A 26 -11.71 -6.33 8.57
C SER A 26 -11.69 -4.88 8.07
N ARG A 27 -11.12 -4.00 8.88
CA ARG A 27 -10.96 -2.57 8.58
C ARG A 27 -9.60 -2.06 9.04
N VAL A 28 -9.18 -0.92 8.47
CA VAL A 28 -7.96 -0.22 8.87
C VAL A 28 -8.27 0.80 9.97
N ASP A 29 -7.59 0.69 11.09
CA ASP A 29 -7.50 1.72 12.14
C ASP A 29 -6.41 2.73 11.74
N THR A 30 -6.83 3.79 11.04
CA THR A 30 -5.93 4.81 10.49
C THR A 30 -5.14 5.55 11.57
N ALA A 31 -5.66 5.66 12.80
CA ALA A 31 -4.95 6.27 13.91
C ALA A 31 -3.65 5.53 14.27
N ILE A 32 -3.60 4.21 14.05
CA ILE A 32 -2.39 3.41 14.24
C ILE A 32 -1.35 3.74 13.17
N ILE A 33 -1.76 3.91 11.92
CA ILE A 33 -0.87 4.30 10.81
C ILE A 33 -0.34 5.71 11.05
N GLN A 34 -1.23 6.66 11.37
CA GLN A 34 -0.91 8.06 11.67
C GLN A 34 0.14 8.18 12.79
N ARG A 35 -0.02 7.40 13.87
CA ARG A 35 0.96 7.36 14.97
C ARG A 35 2.33 6.80 14.54
N ARG A 36 2.41 6.07 13.43
CA ARG A 36 3.63 5.47 12.89
C ARG A 36 4.20 6.22 11.68
N LEU A 37 3.59 7.31 11.23
CA LEU A 37 4.10 8.11 10.13
C LEU A 37 5.56 8.53 10.28
N PRO A 38 6.05 9.00 11.45
CA PRO A 38 7.45 9.43 11.56
C PRO A 38 8.44 8.31 11.23
N VAL A 39 8.12 7.04 11.55
CA VAL A 39 8.98 5.91 11.22
C VAL A 39 8.80 5.45 9.78
N LEU A 40 7.57 5.44 9.26
CA LEU A 40 7.31 5.12 7.85
C LEU A 40 8.02 6.11 6.93
N LEU A 41 7.81 7.40 7.14
CA LEU A 41 8.44 8.47 6.36
C LEU A 41 9.96 8.43 6.48
N LYS A 42 10.53 8.21 7.67
CA LYS A 42 11.99 8.11 7.85
C LYS A 42 12.64 7.06 6.95
N TYR A 43 11.96 5.95 6.66
CA TYR A 43 12.54 4.82 5.93
C TYR A 43 12.09 4.72 4.48
N LEU A 44 10.86 5.16 4.17
CA LEU A 44 10.24 5.04 2.85
C LEU A 44 10.28 6.33 2.04
N ASN A 45 10.25 7.50 2.69
CA ASN A 45 10.18 8.78 2.00
C ASN A 45 11.39 8.94 1.04
N SER A 46 11.14 9.64 -0.06
CA SER A 46 12.10 10.00 -1.10
C SER A 46 12.74 8.84 -1.87
N ASN A 47 12.18 7.61 -1.81
CA ASN A 47 12.68 6.51 -2.63
C ASN A 47 11.56 5.55 -3.08
N THR A 48 11.18 5.69 -4.35
CA THR A 48 10.13 4.89 -4.99
C THR A 48 10.36 3.38 -4.90
N GLU A 49 11.61 2.92 -4.96
CA GLU A 49 11.91 1.48 -4.85
C GLU A 49 11.63 0.95 -3.43
N LYS A 50 11.94 1.74 -2.40
CA LYS A 50 11.59 1.37 -1.02
C LYS A 50 10.09 1.35 -0.79
N GLN A 51 9.38 2.32 -1.35
CA GLN A 51 7.91 2.38 -1.32
C GLN A 51 7.29 1.18 -2.05
N LEU A 52 7.85 0.79 -3.20
CA LEU A 52 7.45 -0.41 -3.94
C LEU A 52 7.61 -1.68 -3.09
N GLN A 53 8.75 -1.82 -2.38
CA GLN A 53 8.93 -2.93 -1.44
C GLN A 53 7.89 -2.93 -0.30
N ALA A 54 7.46 -1.76 0.18
CA ALA A 54 6.38 -1.66 1.15
C ALA A 54 5.04 -2.12 0.55
N LEU A 55 4.71 -1.73 -0.68
CA LEU A 55 3.50 -2.17 -1.38
C LEU A 55 3.46 -3.68 -1.60
N TYR A 56 4.59 -4.31 -1.94
CA TYR A 56 4.68 -5.77 -2.01
C TYR A 56 4.48 -6.44 -0.65
N ALA A 57 5.04 -5.88 0.42
CA ALA A 57 4.82 -6.39 1.78
C ALA A 57 3.35 -6.27 2.22
N LEU A 58 2.67 -5.19 1.82
CA LEU A 58 1.25 -5.00 2.06
C LEU A 58 0.41 -6.01 1.27
N GLN A 59 0.68 -6.20 -0.03
CA GLN A 59 0.01 -7.22 -0.84
C GLN A 59 0.14 -8.60 -0.20
N ALA A 60 1.36 -9.00 0.18
CA ALA A 60 1.61 -10.29 0.82
C ALA A 60 0.85 -10.43 2.16
N LEU A 61 0.70 -9.34 2.93
CA LEU A 61 -0.12 -9.36 4.14
C LEU A 61 -1.60 -9.57 3.82
N ILE A 62 -2.15 -8.86 2.82
CA ILE A 62 -3.55 -9.01 2.40
C ILE A 62 -3.83 -10.44 1.92
N VAL A 63 -2.90 -11.04 1.17
CA VAL A 63 -3.00 -12.45 0.76
C VAL A 63 -3.05 -13.38 1.98
N LYS A 64 -2.19 -13.15 2.97
CA LYS A 64 -2.18 -13.94 4.23
C LYS A 64 -3.43 -13.77 5.09
N LEU A 65 -4.22 -12.72 4.87
CA LEU A 65 -5.49 -12.48 5.55
C LEU A 65 -6.68 -13.00 4.73
N ASP A 66 -6.44 -13.80 3.69
CA ASP A 66 -7.45 -14.32 2.76
C ASP A 66 -8.18 -13.24 1.97
N GLN A 67 -7.49 -12.13 1.68
CA GLN A 67 -7.94 -11.05 0.78
C GLN A 67 -9.30 -10.47 1.16
N PRO A 68 -9.46 -9.93 2.40
CA PRO A 68 -10.73 -9.39 2.84
C PRO A 68 -11.13 -8.19 1.97
N PRO A 69 -12.43 -8.04 1.68
CA PRO A 69 -12.92 -7.00 0.79
C PRO A 69 -12.57 -5.62 1.33
N ASN A 70 -12.24 -4.69 0.43
CA ASN A 70 -11.91 -3.29 0.69
C ASN A 70 -10.66 -3.02 1.57
N LEU A 71 -10.08 -4.01 2.23
CA LEU A 71 -8.98 -3.75 3.18
C LEU A 71 -7.74 -3.18 2.49
N LEU A 72 -7.35 -3.74 1.33
CA LEU A 72 -6.22 -3.20 0.56
C LEU A 72 -6.49 -1.77 0.09
N ARG A 73 -7.71 -1.49 -0.35
CA ARG A 73 -8.15 -0.15 -0.77
C ARG A 73 -8.01 0.86 0.36
N MET A 74 -8.49 0.54 1.56
CA MET A 74 -8.35 1.41 2.74
C MET A 74 -6.89 1.72 3.09
N PHE A 75 -5.98 0.75 2.92
CA PHE A 75 -4.55 1.00 3.11
C PHE A 75 -3.99 1.91 2.01
N PHE A 76 -4.38 1.71 0.75
CA PHE A 76 -3.93 2.55 -0.36
C PHE A 76 -4.34 4.01 -0.16
N ASP A 77 -5.62 4.25 0.17
CA ASP A 77 -6.13 5.59 0.47
C ASP A 77 -5.31 6.24 1.60
N CYS A 78 -5.16 5.55 2.73
CA CYS A 78 -4.43 6.10 3.89
C CYS A 78 -2.93 6.33 3.62
N LEU A 79 -2.28 5.50 2.81
CA LEU A 79 -0.85 5.65 2.52
C LEU A 79 -0.58 6.74 1.49
N TYR A 80 -1.55 7.00 0.60
CA TYR A 80 -1.53 8.12 -0.32
C TYR A 80 -1.78 9.44 0.42
N ASP A 81 -2.88 9.54 1.19
CA ASP A 81 -3.28 10.76 1.90
C ASP A 81 -2.22 11.27 2.89
N GLU A 82 -1.39 10.38 3.42
CA GLU A 82 -0.36 10.69 4.42
C GLU A 82 1.06 10.78 3.81
N ASP A 83 1.18 10.91 2.49
CA ASP A 83 2.44 11.06 1.74
C ASP A 83 3.47 9.94 1.97
N VAL A 84 3.02 8.73 2.33
CA VAL A 84 3.92 7.60 2.61
C VAL A 84 4.40 6.94 1.32
N ILE A 85 3.48 6.80 0.36
CA ILE A 85 3.70 6.14 -0.93
C ILE A 85 3.32 7.13 -2.04
N SER A 86 4.24 7.38 -2.97
CA SER A 86 3.97 8.28 -4.11
C SER A 86 3.18 7.59 -5.22
N GLU A 87 2.59 8.38 -6.11
CA GLU A 87 1.91 7.93 -7.33
C GLU A 87 2.79 7.00 -8.17
N ASP A 88 4.04 7.41 -8.42
CA ASP A 88 5.03 6.58 -9.11
C ASP A 88 5.19 5.18 -8.51
N ALA A 89 5.15 5.06 -7.17
CA ALA A 89 5.31 3.77 -6.51
C ALA A 89 4.05 2.92 -6.69
N PHE A 90 2.86 3.53 -6.61
CA PHE A 90 1.60 2.85 -6.91
C PHE A 90 1.55 2.36 -8.36
N TYR A 91 1.90 3.22 -9.33
CA TYR A 91 1.94 2.84 -10.74
C TYR A 91 2.97 1.73 -11.01
N LYS A 92 4.19 1.83 -10.45
CA LYS A 92 5.19 0.76 -10.55
C LYS A 92 4.69 -0.55 -9.97
N TRP A 93 4.03 -0.51 -8.82
CA TRP A 93 3.40 -1.69 -8.25
C TRP A 93 2.33 -2.24 -9.19
N GLU A 94 1.44 -1.41 -9.72
CA GLU A 94 0.35 -1.80 -10.61
C GLU A 94 0.84 -2.56 -11.85
N VAL A 95 1.83 -1.99 -12.55
CA VAL A 95 2.35 -2.57 -13.80
C VAL A 95 3.36 -3.70 -13.58
N SER A 96 3.84 -3.88 -12.35
CA SER A 96 4.85 -4.89 -12.02
C SER A 96 4.48 -6.28 -12.49
N LYS A 97 5.47 -6.95 -13.11
CA LYS A 97 5.42 -8.35 -13.57
C LYS A 97 6.48 -9.22 -12.87
N ASP A 98 7.01 -8.77 -11.73
CA ASP A 98 8.00 -9.53 -10.97
C ASP A 98 7.40 -10.89 -10.58
N PRO A 99 7.98 -12.03 -11.02
CA PRO A 99 7.48 -13.36 -10.70
C PRO A 99 7.35 -13.65 -9.20
N SER A 100 8.20 -13.01 -8.38
CA SER A 100 8.18 -13.18 -6.92
C SER A 100 7.02 -12.46 -6.24
N GLU A 101 6.33 -11.56 -6.95
CA GLU A 101 5.26 -10.70 -6.41
C GLU A 101 3.91 -10.93 -7.11
N LEU A 102 3.78 -11.99 -7.92
CA LEU A 102 2.54 -12.33 -8.63
C LEU A 102 1.48 -12.99 -7.73
N GLU A 103 1.87 -13.57 -6.60
CA GLU A 103 0.93 -14.24 -5.70
C GLU A 103 -0.14 -13.27 -5.20
N GLY A 104 -1.41 -13.59 -5.45
CA GLY A 104 -2.56 -12.75 -5.11
C GLY A 104 -2.67 -11.42 -5.86
N LYS A 105 -1.73 -11.10 -6.75
CA LYS A 105 -1.67 -9.82 -7.48
C LYS A 105 -2.94 -9.52 -8.26
N GLY A 106 -3.50 -10.52 -8.94
CA GLY A 106 -4.70 -10.34 -9.77
C GLY A 106 -5.94 -9.92 -8.96
N VAL A 107 -6.13 -10.48 -7.77
CA VAL A 107 -7.26 -10.09 -6.89
C VAL A 107 -6.97 -8.75 -6.23
N ALA A 108 -5.72 -8.52 -5.80
CA ALA A 108 -5.28 -7.24 -5.28
C ALA A 108 -5.59 -6.10 -6.26
N LEU A 109 -5.17 -6.23 -7.53
CA LEU A 109 -5.45 -5.24 -8.60
C LEU A 109 -6.94 -4.97 -8.78
N LYS A 110 -7.77 -6.02 -8.80
CA LYS A 110 -9.24 -5.87 -8.90
C LYS A 110 -9.82 -5.09 -7.72
N SER A 111 -9.29 -5.26 -6.52
CA SER A 111 -9.79 -4.59 -5.32
C SER A 111 -9.45 -3.10 -5.24
N VAL A 112 -8.43 -2.64 -5.98
CA VAL A 112 -7.96 -1.24 -5.98
C VAL A 112 -8.15 -0.55 -7.33
N THR A 113 -8.89 -1.14 -8.27
CA THR A 113 -9.13 -0.53 -9.60
C THR A 113 -9.69 0.88 -9.48
N ALA A 114 -10.65 1.11 -8.60
CA ALA A 114 -11.24 2.44 -8.39
C ALA A 114 -10.25 3.48 -7.80
N PHE A 115 -9.25 3.05 -7.02
CA PHE A 115 -8.19 3.95 -6.54
C PHE A 115 -7.33 4.43 -7.71
N PHE A 116 -6.96 3.51 -8.61
CA PHE A 116 -6.16 3.80 -9.78
C PHE A 116 -6.90 4.65 -10.83
N THR A 117 -8.20 4.44 -11.02
CA THR A 117 -9.03 5.33 -11.86
C THR A 117 -8.97 6.76 -11.32
N TRP A 118 -9.25 6.93 -10.04
CA TRP A 118 -9.21 8.24 -9.38
C TRP A 118 -7.82 8.91 -9.46
N LEU A 119 -6.74 8.14 -9.28
CA LEU A 119 -5.37 8.65 -9.32
C LEU A 119 -5.04 9.30 -10.67
N ARG A 120 -5.47 8.69 -11.78
CA ARG A 120 -5.27 9.21 -13.14
C ARG A 120 -6.14 10.42 -13.44
N GLU A 121 -7.40 10.40 -12.98
CA GLU A 121 -8.31 11.54 -13.14
C GLU A 121 -7.76 12.79 -12.43
N ALA A 122 -7.19 12.63 -11.22
CA ALA A 122 -6.57 13.72 -10.49
C ALA A 122 -5.28 14.25 -11.16
N GLU A 123 -4.50 13.37 -11.80
CA GLU A 123 -3.31 13.73 -12.57
C GLU A 123 -3.69 14.59 -13.80
N GLU A 124 -4.67 14.13 -14.60
CA GLU A 124 -5.17 14.86 -15.77
C GLU A 124 -5.73 16.25 -15.42
N GLU A 125 -6.47 16.38 -14.30
CA GLU A 125 -6.98 17.68 -13.83
C GLU A 125 -5.87 18.67 -13.39
N SER A 126 -4.70 18.16 -13.02
CA SER A 126 -3.59 18.98 -12.55
C SER A 126 -2.70 19.52 -13.67
N GLU A 127 -2.66 18.85 -14.82
CA GLU A 127 -1.89 19.27 -16.01
C GLU A 127 -2.59 20.35 -16.85
N ASP A 128 -3.92 20.42 -16.76
CA ASP A 128 -4.78 21.36 -17.50
C ASP A 128 -4.94 22.75 -16.83
N ASN A 129 -4.17 23.04 -15.77
CA ASN A 129 -4.25 24.27 -14.96
C ASN A 129 -2.92 25.02 -14.85
#